data_AF-A0A060CMM3-F1
#
_entry.id   AF-A0A060CMM3-F1
#
_cell.length_a   1.000
_cell.length_b   1.000
_cell.length_c   1.000
_cell.angle_alpha   90.00
_cell.angle_beta   90.00
_cell.angle_gamma   90.00
#
_symmetry.space_group_name_H-M   'P 1'
#
loop_
_entity.id
_entity.type
_entity.pdbx_description
1 polymer ?
#
loop_
_entity_poly.entity_id
_entity_poly.type
_entity_poly.pdbx_seq_one_letter_code
_entity_poly.pdbx_strand_id
1 'polypeptide(L)'
;MGSSAYSRILPEAEYAKSSSNTEERTDITQTQHTKILNAIEVADKRVSPRETINFNREWKYARGDFQNAGQQSLNDSSWENIGLPHSFSMPYFMSKDFYTGYGWYRKEFALSSGDLRKQLFLEFDGVFQEAEVYVNGKLAGTHIGGYTGFSIGISPYVQEGNNL
;
A
#
# COMPACT_ATOMS: atom_id res chain seq x y z
N MET A 1 -19.38 -0.15 -5.61
CA MET A 1 -18.88 -0.39 -4.25
C MET A 1 -17.46 0.15 -4.16
N GLY A 2 -17.02 0.56 -2.98
CA GLY A 2 -15.84 1.39 -2.85
C GLY A 2 -14.52 0.64 -2.75
N SER A 3 -13.57 0.97 -3.62
CA SER A 3 -12.20 0.47 -3.56
C SER A 3 -11.42 1.23 -2.49
N SER A 4 -10.70 0.55 -1.59
CA SER A 4 -9.74 1.18 -0.66
C SER A 4 -8.32 0.83 -1.11
N ALA A 5 -7.40 1.79 -1.06
CA ALA A 5 -6.01 1.60 -1.45
C ALA A 5 -5.07 2.03 -0.31
N TYR A 6 -4.03 1.24 -0.06
CA TYR A 6 -2.98 1.49 0.91
C TYR A 6 -1.62 1.37 0.21
N SER A 7 -0.63 2.13 0.67
CA SER A 7 0.75 1.89 0.27
C SER A 7 1.50 1.24 1.44
N ARG A 8 2.31 0.23 1.11
CA ARG A 8 3.05 -0.58 2.08
C ARG A 8 4.53 -0.56 1.74
N ILE A 9 5.35 -0.35 2.76
CA ILE A 9 6.80 -0.16 2.64
C ILE A 9 7.50 -1.20 3.52
N LEU A 10 8.41 -2.00 2.97
CA LEU A 10 9.22 -2.98 3.73
C LEU A 10 10.72 -2.70 3.58
N PRO A 11 11.53 -2.75 4.64
CA PRO A 11 12.98 -2.71 4.52
C PRO A 11 13.57 -4.09 4.23
N GLU A 12 14.78 -4.07 3.70
CA GLU A 12 15.57 -5.22 3.29
C GLU A 12 15.97 -6.06 4.51
N ALA A 13 15.62 -7.36 4.53
CA ALA A 13 15.99 -8.27 5.62
C ALA A 13 17.27 -9.05 5.26
N GLU A 14 18.35 -8.81 6.01
CA GLU A 14 19.56 -9.63 6.01
C GLU A 14 19.26 -11.05 6.53
N TYR A 15 19.65 -12.05 5.76
CA TYR A 15 19.53 -13.47 6.11
C TYR A 15 20.83 -13.95 6.77
N ALA A 16 20.93 -13.86 8.11
CA ALA A 16 22.05 -14.41 8.88
C ALA A 16 21.65 -15.65 9.69
N LYS A 17 22.38 -16.75 9.45
CA LYS A 17 22.27 -18.05 10.14
C LYS A 17 22.61 -17.91 11.63
N SER A 18 21.81 -18.49 12.52
CA SER A 18 22.16 -18.66 13.94
C SER A 18 22.51 -20.11 14.26
N SER A 19 23.74 -20.34 14.71
CA SER A 19 24.18 -21.59 15.35
C SER A 19 24.05 -21.45 16.86
N SER A 20 23.61 -22.53 17.50
CA SER A 20 23.42 -22.72 18.94
C SER A 20 24.67 -22.45 19.79
N ASN A 21 24.49 -21.90 21.00
CA ASN A 21 25.35 -22.29 22.12
C ASN A 21 24.65 -22.21 23.48
N THR A 22 25.05 -23.16 24.32
CA THR A 22 24.44 -23.63 25.58
C THR A 22 24.76 -22.75 26.80
N GLU A 23 23.88 -22.87 27.78
CA GLU A 23 23.76 -22.19 29.08
C GLU A 23 25.03 -22.12 29.96
N GLU A 24 25.14 -21.04 30.74
CA GLU A 24 25.83 -21.08 32.04
C GLU A 24 25.10 -20.17 33.07
N ARG A 25 24.87 -20.73 34.26
CA ARG A 25 24.01 -20.21 35.33
C ARG A 25 24.91 -19.59 36.41
N THR A 26 24.70 -18.33 36.79
CA THR A 26 25.24 -17.78 38.05
C THR A 26 24.23 -16.90 38.78
N ASP A 27 24.15 -17.11 40.09
CA ASP A 27 23.27 -16.50 41.09
C ASP A 27 23.56 -14.99 41.26
N ILE A 28 22.54 -14.14 41.16
CA ILE A 28 22.65 -12.70 41.47
C ILE A 28 21.55 -12.21 42.40
N THR A 29 21.99 -11.76 43.57
CA THR A 29 21.22 -11.29 44.74
C THR A 29 20.30 -10.09 44.45
N GLN A 30 19.21 -10.02 45.25
CA GLN A 30 18.02 -9.14 45.24
C GLN A 30 18.16 -7.67 44.78
N THR A 31 19.34 -7.04 44.84
CA THR A 31 19.56 -5.65 44.38
C THR A 31 19.72 -5.54 42.85
N GLN A 32 20.10 -6.63 42.17
CA GLN A 32 20.11 -6.71 40.69
C GLN A 32 18.69 -6.91 40.12
N HIS A 33 17.77 -7.49 40.91
CA HIS A 33 16.40 -7.77 40.47
C HIS A 33 15.65 -6.50 40.05
N THR A 34 15.80 -5.38 40.76
CA THR A 34 15.09 -4.13 40.40
C THR A 34 15.70 -3.42 39.18
N LYS A 35 17.00 -3.60 38.90
CA LYS A 35 17.63 -3.07 37.68
C LYS A 35 17.26 -3.89 36.44
N ILE A 36 17.11 -5.20 36.60
CA ILE A 36 16.68 -6.09 35.52
C ILE A 36 15.20 -5.85 35.19
N LEU A 37 14.34 -5.57 36.18
CA LEU A 37 12.93 -5.24 35.94
C LEU A 37 12.74 -3.94 35.16
N ASN A 38 13.53 -2.88 35.43
CA ASN A 38 13.49 -1.64 34.62
C ASN A 38 14.06 -1.82 33.20
N ALA A 39 14.95 -2.79 32.97
CA ALA A 39 15.43 -3.12 31.63
C ALA A 39 14.44 -4.02 30.85
N ILE A 40 13.64 -4.83 31.56
CA ILE A 40 12.59 -5.68 30.98
C ILE A 40 11.31 -4.88 30.69
N GLU A 41 11.07 -3.74 31.36
CA GLU A 41 9.93 -2.87 31.00
C GLU A 41 10.12 -2.14 29.65
N VAL A 42 11.31 -2.24 29.06
CA VAL A 42 11.59 -1.82 27.67
C VAL A 42 11.42 -3.00 26.69
N ALA A 43 10.84 -4.12 27.12
CA ALA A 43 10.55 -5.26 26.25
C ALA A 43 9.52 -4.90 25.17
N ASP A 44 10.09 -4.65 23.98
CA ASP A 44 9.63 -5.20 22.71
C ASP A 44 8.21 -4.78 22.27
N LYS A 45 8.00 -3.46 22.12
CA LYS A 45 7.33 -3.03 20.90
C LYS A 45 8.26 -3.45 19.76
N ARG A 46 8.01 -4.61 19.16
CA ARG A 46 8.54 -4.92 17.83
C ARG A 46 8.08 -3.78 16.94
N VAL A 47 8.93 -2.78 16.75
CA VAL A 47 8.73 -1.78 15.71
C VAL A 47 8.78 -2.60 14.44
N SER A 48 7.60 -2.93 13.93
CA SER A 48 7.51 -3.63 12.66
C SER A 48 8.26 -2.74 11.70
N PRO A 49 9.24 -3.29 10.98
CA PRO A 49 10.00 -2.46 10.07
C PRO A 49 9.12 -2.09 8.85
N ARG A 50 7.92 -2.69 8.75
CA ARG A 50 6.84 -2.34 7.85
C ARG A 50 6.16 -1.03 8.26
N GLU A 51 6.08 -0.12 7.30
CA GLU A 51 5.25 1.07 7.36
C GLU A 51 4.04 0.90 6.43
N THR A 52 2.87 1.34 6.90
CA THR A 52 1.62 1.34 6.12
C THR A 52 1.03 2.72 6.16
N ILE A 53 0.79 3.28 4.97
CA ILE A 53 0.22 4.61 4.81
C ILE A 53 -1.16 4.44 4.18
N ASN A 54 -2.16 5.10 4.77
CA ASN A 54 -3.48 5.18 4.15
C ASN A 54 -3.39 5.97 2.85
N PHE A 55 -3.76 5.33 1.75
CA PHE A 55 -3.59 5.89 0.41
C PHE A 55 -4.94 6.29 -0.20
N ASN A 56 -5.96 6.54 0.63
CA ASN A 56 -7.33 6.75 0.16
C ASN A 56 -7.65 8.19 -0.26
N ARG A 57 -6.85 9.17 0.14
CA ARG A 57 -7.16 10.59 -0.12
C ARG A 57 -6.60 11.05 -1.46
N GLU A 58 -7.19 12.10 -2.02
CA GLU A 58 -6.66 12.86 -3.17
C GLU A 58 -6.50 11.99 -4.42
N TRP A 59 -7.56 11.27 -4.76
CA TRP A 59 -7.68 10.60 -6.05
C TRP A 59 -8.47 11.49 -7.01
N LYS A 60 -8.24 11.27 -8.29
CA LYS A 60 -9.08 11.76 -9.38
C LYS A 60 -9.80 10.59 -10.03
N TYR A 61 -11.05 10.80 -10.42
CA TYR A 61 -11.87 9.80 -11.10
C TYR A 61 -12.45 10.34 -12.42
N ALA A 62 -12.46 9.50 -13.45
CA ALA A 62 -13.26 9.71 -14.65
C ALA A 62 -13.91 8.42 -15.12
N ARG A 63 -15.17 8.53 -15.54
CA ARG A 63 -15.93 7.44 -16.15
C ARG A 63 -15.61 7.33 -17.63
N GLY A 64 -15.40 6.11 -18.10
CA GLY A 64 -15.17 5.80 -19.51
C GLY A 64 -13.86 5.07 -19.73
N ASP A 65 -13.66 4.66 -20.98
CA ASP A 65 -12.39 4.14 -21.46
C ASP A 65 -11.62 5.25 -22.17
N PHE A 66 -10.42 5.54 -21.69
CA PHE A 66 -9.59 6.64 -22.14
C PHE A 66 -8.30 6.05 -22.70
N GLN A 67 -8.06 6.28 -23.99
CA GLN A 67 -6.78 5.92 -24.60
C GLN A 67 -5.65 6.63 -23.85
N ASN A 68 -4.62 5.89 -23.47
CA ASN A 68 -3.44 6.39 -22.77
C ASN A 68 -3.68 6.90 -21.35
N ALA A 69 -4.77 6.51 -20.67
CA ALA A 69 -5.05 7.03 -19.34
C ALA A 69 -4.06 6.61 -18.25
N GLY A 70 -3.28 5.55 -18.49
CA GLY A 70 -2.13 5.20 -17.65
C GLY A 70 -0.92 6.14 -17.84
N GLN A 71 -0.88 6.95 -18.90
CA GLN A 71 0.25 7.85 -19.19
C GLN A 71 0.24 9.08 -18.30
N GLN A 72 1.44 9.52 -17.88
CA GLN A 72 1.63 10.71 -17.05
C GLN A 72 1.20 12.00 -17.78
N SER A 73 1.32 12.04 -19.11
CA SER A 73 1.01 13.22 -19.92
C SER A 73 -0.49 13.48 -20.13
N LEU A 74 -1.37 12.56 -19.71
CA LEU A 74 -2.81 12.76 -19.80
C LEU A 74 -3.24 13.94 -18.91
N ASN A 75 -3.94 14.91 -19.50
CA ASN A 75 -4.55 15.99 -18.74
C ASN A 75 -5.82 15.49 -18.03
N ASP A 76 -5.76 15.41 -16.71
CA ASP A 76 -6.85 15.00 -15.83
C ASP A 76 -7.48 16.18 -15.05
N SER A 77 -7.30 17.42 -15.51
CA SER A 77 -7.80 18.61 -14.80
C SER A 77 -9.32 18.69 -14.70
N SER A 78 -10.05 17.99 -15.58
CA SER A 78 -11.51 17.91 -15.57
C SER A 78 -12.06 16.71 -14.77
N TRP A 79 -11.19 15.87 -14.21
CA TRP A 79 -11.60 14.68 -13.47
C TRP A 79 -12.12 15.04 -12.08
N GLU A 80 -13.01 14.21 -11.55
CA GLU A 80 -13.62 14.44 -10.25
C GLU A 80 -12.61 14.14 -9.13
N ASN A 81 -12.45 15.08 -8.19
CA ASN A 81 -11.65 14.83 -7.00
C ASN A 81 -12.45 13.97 -6.02
N ILE A 82 -11.92 12.79 -5.70
CA ILE A 82 -12.57 11.80 -4.85
C ILE A 82 -11.63 11.31 -3.75
N GLY A 83 -12.23 10.71 -2.73
CA GLY A 83 -11.55 9.89 -1.74
C GLY A 83 -12.08 8.47 -1.80
N LEU A 84 -11.23 7.51 -1.51
CA LEU A 84 -11.59 6.12 -1.33
C LEU A 84 -12.12 5.89 0.10
N PRO A 85 -13.09 4.97 0.31
CA PRO A 85 -13.71 4.08 -0.68
C PRO A 85 -14.68 4.79 -1.64
N HIS A 86 -14.59 4.52 -2.94
CA HIS A 86 -15.41 5.19 -3.98
C HIS A 86 -16.11 4.23 -4.95
N SER A 87 -17.39 4.48 -5.23
CA SER A 87 -18.22 3.72 -6.18
C SER A 87 -18.76 4.63 -7.27
N PHE A 88 -18.45 4.35 -8.54
CA PHE A 88 -18.96 5.15 -9.65
C PHE A 88 -20.34 4.74 -10.20
N SER A 89 -20.87 3.61 -9.72
CA SER A 89 -22.21 3.14 -10.04
C SER A 89 -23.09 3.21 -8.79
N MET A 90 -24.36 3.57 -9.01
CA MET A 90 -25.38 3.44 -7.97
C MET A 90 -25.48 1.97 -7.52
N PRO A 91 -25.76 1.70 -6.24
CA PRO A 91 -26.02 0.35 -5.79
C PRO A 91 -27.16 -0.28 -6.60
N TYR A 92 -27.04 -1.56 -6.93
CA TYR A 92 -28.01 -2.28 -7.78
C TYR A 92 -29.44 -2.28 -7.23
N PHE A 93 -29.61 -2.05 -5.91
CA PHE A 93 -30.92 -1.95 -5.28
C PHE A 93 -31.55 -0.55 -5.37
N MET A 94 -30.79 0.47 -5.78
CA MET A 94 -31.24 1.85 -5.94
C MET A 94 -31.54 2.24 -7.39
N SER A 95 -31.06 1.48 -8.38
CA SER A 95 -31.33 1.73 -9.81
C SER A 95 -31.30 0.41 -10.59
N LYS A 96 -32.20 0.29 -11.58
CA LYS A 96 -32.13 -0.79 -12.58
C LYS A 96 -31.05 -0.55 -13.62
N ASP A 97 -30.71 0.72 -13.86
CA ASP A 97 -29.67 1.13 -14.78
C ASP A 97 -28.38 1.37 -13.99
N PHE A 98 -27.37 0.55 -14.26
CA PHE A 98 -26.03 0.69 -13.69
C PHE A 98 -25.00 0.72 -14.82
N TYR A 99 -23.98 1.57 -14.66
CA TYR A 99 -22.90 1.64 -15.62
C TYR A 99 -22.01 0.39 -15.52
N THR A 100 -21.77 -0.24 -16.67
CA THR A 100 -20.78 -1.30 -16.86
C THR A 100 -19.74 -0.85 -17.88
N GLY A 101 -18.50 -0.73 -17.45
CA GLY A 101 -17.39 -0.30 -18.29
C GLY A 101 -16.23 0.20 -17.45
N TYR A 102 -15.25 0.81 -18.13
CA TYR A 102 -14.05 1.32 -17.50
C TYR A 102 -14.32 2.57 -16.65
N GLY A 103 -13.58 2.65 -15.55
CA GLY A 103 -13.49 3.83 -14.72
C GLY A 103 -12.04 4.00 -14.32
N TRP A 104 -11.48 5.19 -14.56
CA TRP A 104 -10.09 5.47 -14.28
C TRP A 104 -9.94 6.21 -12.97
N TYR A 105 -8.93 5.79 -12.21
CA TYR A 105 -8.52 6.40 -10.95
C TYR A 105 -7.06 6.83 -11.07
N ARG A 106 -6.76 8.08 -10.75
CA ARG A 106 -5.40 8.66 -10.82
C ARG A 106 -5.03 9.32 -9.51
N LYS A 107 -3.80 9.10 -9.04
CA LYS A 107 -3.29 9.74 -7.83
C LYS A 107 -1.80 10.00 -7.98
N GLU A 108 -1.41 11.25 -7.79
CA GLU A 108 0.00 11.60 -7.66
C GLU A 108 0.49 11.38 -6.23
N PHE A 109 1.76 11.00 -6.09
CA PHE A 109 2.42 10.85 -4.80
C PHE A 109 3.93 11.09 -4.93
N ALA A 110 4.56 11.54 -3.85
CA ALA A 110 5.98 11.82 -3.81
C ALA A 110 6.74 10.78 -2.97
N LEU A 111 7.92 10.38 -3.43
CA LEU A 111 8.83 9.50 -2.70
C LEU A 111 10.19 10.16 -2.48
N SER A 112 10.76 9.96 -1.30
CA SER A 112 12.14 10.35 -1.03
C SER A 112 13.13 9.30 -1.53
N SER A 113 14.40 9.65 -1.72
CA SER A 113 15.49 8.67 -1.92
C SER A 113 15.59 7.62 -0.81
N GLY A 114 15.14 7.92 0.40
CA GLY A 114 15.03 6.95 1.49
C GLY A 114 13.96 5.90 1.20
N ASP A 115 12.83 6.29 0.60
CA ASP A 115 11.73 5.38 0.27
C ASP A 115 12.09 4.40 -0.83
N LEU A 116 12.91 4.83 -1.80
CA LEU A 116 13.38 3.97 -2.88
C LEU A 116 14.30 2.83 -2.42
N ARG A 117 14.81 2.88 -1.18
CA ARG A 117 15.59 1.79 -0.58
C ARG A 117 14.71 0.71 0.05
N LYS A 118 13.39 0.92 0.08
CA LYS A 118 12.41 -0.02 0.61
C LYS A 118 11.72 -0.77 -0.54
N GLN A 119 11.10 -1.90 -0.22
CA GLN A 119 10.13 -2.57 -1.07
C GLN A 119 8.78 -1.87 -0.93
N LEU A 120 8.25 -1.39 -2.05
CA LEU A 120 7.01 -0.63 -2.10
C LEU A 120 5.91 -1.47 -2.72
N PHE A 121 4.72 -1.45 -2.11
CA PHE A 121 3.54 -2.14 -2.58
C PHE A 121 2.33 -1.22 -2.54
N LEU A 122 1.41 -1.37 -3.49
CA LEU A 122 0.03 -0.91 -3.38
C LEU A 122 -0.84 -2.09 -2.95
N GLU A 123 -1.69 -1.88 -1.96
CA GLU A 123 -2.58 -2.87 -1.38
C GLU A 123 -4.02 -2.38 -1.50
N PHE A 124 -4.87 -3.21 -2.09
CA PHE A 124 -6.27 -2.91 -2.27
C PHE A 124 -7.11 -3.93 -1.51
N ASP A 125 -8.08 -3.46 -0.73
CA ASP A 125 -9.02 -4.36 -0.04
C ASP A 125 -10.01 -5.02 -1.02
N GLY A 126 -10.22 -4.38 -2.18
CA GLY A 126 -11.02 -4.88 -3.28
C GLY A 126 -11.23 -3.83 -4.36
N VAL A 127 -11.33 -4.27 -5.62
CA VAL A 127 -11.66 -3.43 -6.78
C VAL A 127 -12.63 -4.21 -7.66
N PHE A 128 -13.83 -3.67 -7.89
CA PHE A 128 -14.89 -4.39 -8.61
C PHE A 128 -14.87 -4.08 -10.11
N GLN A 129 -14.67 -5.03 -11.03
CA GLN A 129 -14.24 -6.44 -10.82
C GLN A 129 -12.83 -6.75 -11.32
N GLU A 130 -12.37 -6.00 -12.31
CA GLU A 130 -11.05 -6.15 -12.91
C GLU A 130 -10.27 -4.87 -12.66
N ALA A 131 -9.02 -5.02 -12.24
CA ALA A 131 -8.12 -3.90 -11.98
C ALA A 131 -6.87 -4.05 -12.84
N GLU A 132 -6.47 -2.96 -13.48
CA GLU A 132 -5.17 -2.78 -14.10
C GLU A 132 -4.47 -1.63 -13.38
N VAL A 133 -3.31 -1.91 -12.78
CA VAL A 133 -2.56 -0.94 -11.99
C VAL A 133 -1.36 -0.48 -12.80
N TYR A 134 -1.34 0.81 -13.12
CA TYR A 134 -0.22 1.46 -13.78
C TYR A 134 0.54 2.33 -12.78
N VAL A 135 1.86 2.35 -12.90
CA VAL A 135 2.73 3.29 -12.19
C VAL A 135 3.65 3.94 -13.21
N ASN A 136 3.66 5.26 -13.25
CA ASN A 136 4.46 6.06 -14.18
C ASN A 136 4.32 5.63 -15.66
N GLY A 137 3.12 5.23 -16.08
CA GLY A 137 2.85 4.79 -17.46
C GLY A 137 3.11 3.31 -17.75
N LYS A 138 3.60 2.53 -16.77
CA LYS A 138 3.92 1.11 -16.93
C LYS A 138 2.92 0.25 -16.17
N LEU A 139 2.44 -0.83 -16.80
CA LEU A 139 1.59 -1.81 -16.13
C LEU A 139 2.40 -2.54 -15.04
N ALA A 140 2.02 -2.33 -13.78
CA ALA A 140 2.65 -2.95 -12.62
C ALA A 140 1.96 -4.27 -12.22
N GLY A 141 0.68 -4.42 -12.53
CA GLY A 141 -0.05 -5.66 -12.30
C GLY A 141 -1.53 -5.58 -12.62
N THR A 142 -2.20 -6.73 -12.56
CA THR A 142 -3.65 -6.86 -12.76
C THR A 142 -4.26 -7.71 -11.66
N HIS A 143 -5.56 -7.56 -11.44
CA HIS A 143 -6.33 -8.40 -10.53
C HIS A 143 -7.74 -8.65 -11.07
N ILE A 144 -8.23 -9.88 -10.90
CA ILE A 144 -9.60 -10.27 -11.22
C ILE A 144 -10.25 -10.79 -9.94
N GLY A 145 -11.34 -10.16 -9.53
CA GLY A 145 -12.09 -10.55 -8.34
C GLY A 145 -12.53 -9.33 -7.52
N GLY A 146 -13.82 -9.01 -7.59
CA GLY A 146 -14.36 -7.78 -6.99
C GLY A 146 -14.45 -7.73 -5.46
N TYR A 147 -14.17 -8.85 -4.77
CA TYR A 147 -14.31 -9.00 -3.33
C TYR A 147 -13.08 -9.60 -2.65
N THR A 148 -11.99 -9.75 -3.39
CA THR A 148 -10.72 -10.26 -2.88
C THR A 148 -9.70 -9.14 -2.88
N GLY A 149 -9.06 -8.92 -1.74
CA GLY A 149 -7.94 -8.00 -1.65
C GLY A 149 -6.72 -8.51 -2.40
N PHE A 150 -5.89 -7.60 -2.88
CA PHE A 150 -4.66 -7.91 -3.60
C PHE A 150 -3.57 -6.88 -3.31
N SER A 151 -2.32 -7.23 -3.61
CA SER A 151 -1.18 -6.32 -3.48
C SER A 151 -0.28 -6.40 -4.69
N ILE A 152 0.15 -5.25 -5.20
CA ILE A 152 1.06 -5.12 -6.35
C ILE A 152 2.36 -4.48 -5.88
N GLY A 153 3.50 -5.11 -6.14
CA GLY A 153 4.82 -4.52 -5.89
C GLY A 153 5.12 -3.43 -6.92
N ILE A 154 5.46 -2.22 -6.47
CA ILE A 154 5.68 -1.06 -7.34
C ILE A 154 7.12 -0.57 -7.40
N SER A 155 8.03 -1.14 -6.59
CA SER A 155 9.44 -0.72 -6.50
C SER A 155 10.13 -0.53 -7.88
N PRO A 156 9.94 -1.40 -8.89
CA PRO A 156 10.60 -1.25 -10.19
C PRO A 156 10.05 -0.11 -11.07
N TYR A 157 8.91 0.49 -10.68
CA TYR A 157 8.16 1.41 -11.51
C TYR A 157 8.17 2.85 -10.99
N VAL A 158 8.62 3.05 -9.76
CA VAL A 158 8.68 4.36 -9.10
C VAL A 158 10.02 5.07 -9.34
N GLN A 159 10.04 6.38 -9.05
CA GLN A 159 11.20 7.25 -9.09
C GLN A 159 11.22 8.21 -7.88
N GLU A 160 12.35 8.88 -7.66
CA GLU A 160 12.44 9.93 -6.62
C GLU A 160 11.60 11.14 -7.02
N GLY A 161 10.97 11.78 -6.04
CA GLY A 161 10.04 12.88 -6.28
C GLY A 161 8.68 12.35 -6.73
N ASN A 162 8.07 13.03 -7.71
CA ASN A 162 6.69 12.79 -8.11
C ASN A 162 6.53 11.50 -8.94
N ASN A 163 5.48 10.77 -8.61
CA ASN A 163 5.01 9.56 -9.27
C ASN A 163 3.51 9.65 -9.51
N LEU A 164 3.03 8.88 -10.48
CA LEU A 164 1.62 8.69 -10.81
C LEU A 164 1.27 7.20 -10.77
#